data_AF-A0A9Q1LKB7-F1
#
_entry.id   AF-A0A9Q1LKB7-F1
#
_cell.length_a   1.000
_cell.length_b   1.000
_cell.length_c   1.000
_cell.angle_alpha   90.00
_cell.angle_beta   90.00
_cell.angle_gamma   90.00
#
_symmetry.space_group_name_H-M   'P 1'
#
loop_
_entity.id
_entity.type
_entity.pdbx_description
1 polymer ?
#
loop_
_entity_poly.entity_id
_entity_poly.type
_entity_poly.pdbx_seq_one_letter_code
_entity_poly.pdbx_strand_id
1 'polypeptide(L)'
;MLNHSPTMDGGMASDVEREEEEAVTDLLRDRFRLSTITIAEAEAKQCGMEVSLPIITCISDLAFKFAEQLAKDLELFAQHAGRKSVNMEDVILSAHRNDHLASSLRVPEGKIELLEIYFIPRTLRLEERDTWKQGEKSMKWMDRRNFWI
;
A
#
# COMPACT_ATOMS: atom_id res chain seq x y z
N MET A 1 -6.03 46.18 -45.39
CA MET A 1 -6.44 45.74 -44.04
C MET A 1 -6.44 44.23 -44.03
N LEU A 2 -5.37 43.61 -43.54
CA LEU A 2 -5.34 42.16 -43.28
C LEU A 2 -5.44 42.00 -41.77
N ASN A 3 -6.59 41.50 -41.32
CA ASN A 3 -6.81 41.17 -39.91
C ASN A 3 -5.99 39.90 -39.61
N HIS A 4 -4.96 40.03 -38.80
CA HIS A 4 -4.36 38.90 -38.12
C HIS A 4 -5.28 38.47 -36.99
N SER A 5 -5.92 37.31 -37.14
CA SER A 5 -6.60 36.62 -36.03
C SER A 5 -5.54 36.11 -35.04
N PRO A 6 -5.72 36.29 -33.73
CA PRO A 6 -4.87 35.63 -32.74
C PRO A 6 -5.42 34.22 -32.50
N THR A 7 -4.67 33.20 -32.92
CA THR A 7 -4.86 31.82 -32.47
C THR A 7 -4.42 31.71 -31.01
N MET A 8 -5.39 31.63 -30.10
CA MET A 8 -5.21 31.15 -28.73
C MET A 8 -5.76 29.72 -28.66
N ASP A 9 -4.88 28.72 -28.70
CA ASP A 9 -5.30 27.31 -28.55
C ASP A 9 -4.17 26.40 -28.00
N GLY A 10 -3.41 26.90 -27.02
CA GLY A 10 -2.27 26.16 -26.45
C GLY A 10 -2.15 26.16 -24.93
N GLY A 11 -3.04 26.87 -24.21
CA GLY A 11 -2.96 26.99 -22.75
C GLY A 11 -3.96 26.13 -21.96
N MET A 12 -5.00 25.61 -22.61
CA MET A 12 -6.07 24.86 -21.93
C MET A 12 -5.70 23.38 -21.74
N ALA A 13 -5.02 22.77 -22.72
CA ALA A 13 -4.62 21.36 -22.66
C ALA A 13 -3.62 21.08 -21.52
N SER A 14 -2.64 21.98 -21.31
CA SER A 14 -1.64 21.84 -20.25
C SER A 14 -2.21 22.01 -18.84
N ASP A 15 -3.31 22.76 -18.70
CA ASP A 15 -3.93 22.98 -17.38
C ASP A 15 -4.75 21.76 -16.94
N VAL A 16 -5.48 21.16 -17.89
CA VAL A 16 -6.23 19.92 -17.67
C VAL A 16 -5.30 18.75 -17.35
N GLU A 17 -4.19 18.58 -18.09
CA GLU A 17 -3.20 17.53 -17.81
C GLU A 17 -2.60 17.65 -16.40
N ARG A 18 -2.30 18.88 -15.96
CA ARG A 18 -1.78 19.13 -14.61
C ARG A 18 -2.82 18.83 -13.53
N GLU A 19 -4.08 19.22 -13.74
CA GLU A 19 -5.17 18.89 -12.81
C GLU A 19 -5.39 17.38 -12.68
N GLU A 20 -5.29 16.64 -13.80
CA GLU A 20 -5.36 15.18 -13.79
C GLU A 20 -4.20 14.55 -13.01
N GLU A 21 -2.96 15.02 -13.21
CA GLU A 21 -1.79 14.54 -12.45
C GLU A 21 -1.92 14.82 -10.94
N GLU A 22 -2.42 16.00 -10.56
CA GLU A 22 -2.69 16.35 -9.17
C GLU A 22 -3.76 15.43 -8.56
N ALA A 23 -4.85 15.18 -9.29
CA ALA A 23 -5.91 14.28 -8.85
C ALA A 23 -5.42 12.82 -8.68
N VAL A 24 -4.58 12.34 -9.60
CA VAL A 24 -3.95 11.01 -9.48
C VAL A 24 -3.01 10.96 -8.27
N THR A 25 -2.24 12.02 -8.05
CA THR A 25 -1.32 12.11 -6.90
C THR A 25 -2.07 12.09 -5.58
N ASP A 26 -3.17 12.83 -5.47
CA ASP A 26 -4.01 12.84 -4.27
C ASP A 26 -4.67 11.48 -4.03
N LEU A 27 -5.15 10.81 -5.09
CA LEU A 27 -5.67 9.45 -4.99
C LEU A 27 -4.61 8.47 -4.47
N LEU A 28 -3.38 8.55 -4.98
CA LEU A 28 -2.26 7.71 -4.52
C LEU A 28 -1.92 8.00 -3.05
N ARG A 29 -1.89 9.28 -2.66
CA ARG A 29 -1.63 9.70 -1.27
C ARG A 29 -2.69 9.15 -0.31
N ASP A 30 -3.96 9.21 -0.69
CA ASP A 30 -5.05 8.68 0.12
C ASP A 30 -4.95 7.15 0.30
N ARG A 31 -4.67 6.42 -0.78
CA ARG A 31 -4.47 4.96 -0.73
C ARG A 31 -3.25 4.58 0.10
N PHE A 32 -2.18 5.34 -0.02
CA PHE A 32 -0.96 5.17 0.76
C PHE A 32 -1.22 5.40 2.25
N ARG A 33 -2.02 6.42 2.59
CA ARG A 33 -2.42 6.71 3.97
C ARG A 33 -3.26 5.61 4.59
N LEU A 34 -4.23 5.06 3.85
CA LEU A 34 -5.01 3.91 4.30
C LEU A 34 -4.11 2.71 4.61
N SER A 35 -3.14 2.42 3.73
CA SER A 35 -2.17 1.36 3.97
C SER A 35 -1.33 1.64 5.21
N THR A 36 -0.86 2.87 5.38
CA THR A 36 -0.07 3.26 6.57
C THR A 36 -0.86 3.09 7.87
N ILE A 37 -2.15 3.45 7.88
CA ILE A 37 -3.03 3.25 9.03
C ILE A 37 -3.10 1.76 9.39
N THR A 38 -3.35 0.88 8.41
CA THR A 38 -3.47 -0.56 8.69
C THR A 38 -2.17 -1.16 9.22
N ILE A 39 -1.02 -0.74 8.70
CA ILE A 39 0.30 -1.16 9.21
C ILE A 39 0.49 -0.69 10.65
N ALA A 40 0.29 0.60 10.90
CA ALA A 40 0.53 1.22 12.19
C ALA A 40 -0.37 0.63 13.29
N GLU A 41 -1.66 0.43 12.99
CA GLU A 41 -2.60 -0.18 13.94
C GLU A 41 -2.28 -1.65 14.22
N ALA A 42 -1.88 -2.41 13.21
CA ALA A 42 -1.49 -3.81 13.37
C ALA A 42 -0.24 -3.95 14.26
N GLU A 43 0.73 -3.05 14.10
CA GLU A 43 1.93 -3.01 14.94
C GLU A 43 1.60 -2.54 16.36
N ALA A 44 0.83 -1.46 16.51
CA ALA A 44 0.40 -0.94 17.80
C ALA A 44 -0.30 -2.01 18.64
N LYS A 45 -1.21 -2.77 18.02
CA LYS A 45 -1.92 -3.88 18.67
C LYS A 45 -0.98 -4.99 19.13
N GLN A 46 0.04 -5.33 18.35
CA GLN A 46 1.06 -6.31 18.74
C GLN A 46 1.89 -5.82 19.93
N CYS A 47 2.16 -4.52 20.00
CA CYS A 47 2.87 -3.89 21.12
C CYS A 47 1.97 -3.60 22.34
N GLY A 48 0.65 -3.79 22.25
CA GLY A 48 -0.30 -3.39 23.30
C GLY A 48 -0.38 -1.86 23.48
N MET A 49 -0.16 -1.11 22.41
CA MET A 49 -0.14 0.34 22.36
C MET A 49 -1.22 0.88 21.42
N GLU A 50 -1.49 2.18 21.51
CA GLU A 50 -2.28 2.94 20.54
C GLU A 50 -1.39 3.97 19.86
N VAL A 51 -1.63 4.24 18.57
CA VAL A 51 -0.90 5.27 17.81
C VAL A 51 -1.86 6.41 17.53
N SER A 52 -1.42 7.64 17.81
CA SER A 52 -2.25 8.82 17.57
C SER A 52 -2.34 9.15 16.08
N LEU A 53 -3.50 9.65 15.66
CA LEU A 53 -3.77 10.00 14.27
C LEU A 53 -2.74 10.98 13.64
N PRO A 54 -2.26 12.03 14.34
CA PRO A 54 -1.24 12.92 13.79
C PRO A 54 0.08 12.21 13.48
N ILE A 55 0.46 11.22 14.29
CA ILE A 55 1.66 10.42 14.06
C ILE A 55 1.49 9.55 12.82
N ILE A 56 0.34 8.90 12.64
CA ILE A 56 0.05 8.08 11.45
C ILE A 56 0.08 8.93 10.18
N THR A 57 -0.54 10.12 10.21
CA THR A 57 -0.49 11.06 9.07
C THR A 57 0.94 11.47 8.75
N CYS A 58 1.74 11.79 9.76
CA CYS A 58 3.15 12.13 9.58
C CYS A 58 3.97 10.99 8.96
N ILE A 59 3.79 9.75 9.45
CA ILE A 59 4.44 8.55 8.88
C ILE A 59 4.03 8.36 7.42
N SER A 60 2.74 8.51 7.11
CA SER A 60 2.22 8.39 5.75
C SER A 60 2.88 9.40 4.81
N ASP A 61 2.94 10.67 5.20
CA ASP A 61 3.55 11.72 4.38
C ASP A 61 5.06 11.50 4.18
N LEU A 62 5.76 11.06 5.22
CA LEU A 62 7.19 10.76 5.15
C LEU A 62 7.46 9.57 4.21
N ALA A 63 6.71 8.49 4.36
CA ALA A 63 6.90 7.29 3.56
C ALA A 63 6.46 7.51 2.09
N PHE A 64 5.44 8.33 1.83
CA PHE A 64 5.07 8.74 0.47
C PHE A 64 6.18 9.55 -0.21
N LYS A 65 6.77 10.54 0.48
CA LYS A 65 7.93 11.31 -0.02
C LYS A 65 9.16 10.43 -0.22
N PHE A 66 9.38 9.47 0.68
CA PHE A 66 10.46 8.51 0.56
C PHE A 66 10.31 7.63 -0.68
N ALA A 67 9.08 7.18 -0.99
CA ALA A 67 8.81 6.38 -2.18
C ALA A 67 9.17 7.12 -3.48
N GLU A 68 8.92 8.44 -3.54
CA GLU A 68 9.32 9.27 -4.69
C GLU A 68 10.84 9.28 -4.88
N GLN A 69 11.61 9.51 -3.81
CA GLN A 69 13.07 9.51 -3.88
C GLN A 69 13.62 8.12 -4.22
N LEU A 70 13.06 7.07 -3.61
CA LEU A 70 13.42 5.70 -3.88
C LEU A 70 13.21 5.35 -5.36
N ALA A 71 12.08 5.77 -5.97
CA ALA A 71 11.82 5.51 -7.39
C ALA A 71 12.91 6.14 -8.29
N LYS A 72 13.33 7.37 -8.00
CA LYS A 72 14.41 8.05 -8.73
C LYS A 72 15.75 7.31 -8.58
N ASP A 73 16.07 6.89 -7.36
CA ASP A 73 17.31 6.16 -7.08
C ASP A 73 17.32 4.80 -7.82
N LEU A 74 16.21 4.06 -7.82
CA LEU A 74 16.08 2.79 -8.53
C LEU A 74 16.23 2.95 -10.05
N GLU A 75 15.65 4.00 -10.62
CA GLU A 75 15.84 4.33 -12.03
C GLU A 75 17.32 4.60 -12.34
N LEU A 76 17.99 5.42 -11.52
CA LEU A 76 19.40 5.74 -11.69
C LEU A 76 20.29 4.49 -11.56
N PHE A 77 19.99 3.56 -10.65
CA PHE A 77 20.72 2.30 -10.52
C PHE A 77 20.57 1.42 -11.76
N ALA A 78 19.36 1.29 -12.28
CA ALA A 78 19.12 0.54 -13.51
C ALA A 78 19.87 1.17 -14.71
N GLN A 79 19.80 2.50 -14.84
CA GLN A 79 20.52 3.25 -15.88
C GLN A 79 22.04 3.11 -15.77
N HIS A 80 22.59 3.14 -14.55
CA HIS A 80 24.02 2.95 -14.31
C HIS A 80 24.50 1.55 -14.75
N ALA A 81 23.63 0.54 -14.61
CA ALA A 81 23.86 -0.81 -15.11
C ALA A 81 23.55 -0.97 -16.63
N GLY A 82 23.24 0.11 -17.35
CA GLY A 82 22.90 0.10 -18.78
C GLY A 82 21.52 -0.51 -19.09
N ARG A 83 20.64 -0.62 -18.09
CA ARG A 83 19.28 -1.20 -18.21
C ARG A 83 18.22 -0.09 -18.26
N LYS A 84 17.07 -0.42 -18.87
CA LYS A 84 15.86 0.44 -18.88
C LYS A 84 14.76 -0.05 -17.95
N SER A 85 14.99 -1.15 -17.26
CA SER A 85 14.03 -1.80 -16.38
C SER A 85 14.72 -2.13 -15.06
N VAL A 86 14.04 -1.79 -13.95
CA VAL A 86 14.47 -2.02 -12.58
C VAL A 86 14.31 -3.51 -12.24
N ASN A 87 15.29 -4.07 -11.53
CA ASN A 87 15.26 -5.45 -11.03
C ASN A 87 15.61 -5.52 -9.53
N MET A 88 15.64 -6.74 -8.97
CA MET A 88 15.92 -6.94 -7.54
C MET A 88 17.31 -6.43 -7.10
N GLU A 89 18.31 -6.40 -7.99
CA GLU A 89 19.63 -5.88 -7.65
C GLU A 89 19.59 -4.37 -7.36
N ASP A 90 18.76 -3.61 -8.09
CA ASP A 90 18.58 -2.18 -7.84
C ASP A 90 17.88 -1.94 -6.48
N VAL A 91 16.90 -2.79 -6.14
CA VAL A 91 16.18 -2.73 -4.85
C VAL A 91 17.12 -3.06 -3.70
N ILE A 92 17.94 -4.10 -3.83
CA ILE A 92 18.95 -4.47 -2.82
C ILE A 92 19.99 -3.36 -2.67
N LEU A 93 20.41 -2.73 -3.78
CA LEU A 93 21.36 -1.61 -3.76
C LEU A 93 20.81 -0.38 -3.04
N SER A 94 19.50 -0.12 -3.12
CA SER A 94 18.88 0.98 -2.37
C SER A 94 19.08 0.86 -0.85
N ALA A 95 19.24 -0.38 -0.34
CA ALA A 95 19.46 -0.67 1.07
C ALA A 95 20.95 -0.79 1.47
N HIS A 96 21.91 -0.48 0.58
CA HIS A 96 23.35 -0.73 0.80
C HIS A 96 23.94 -0.08 2.06
N ARG A 97 23.31 0.98 2.60
CA ARG A 97 23.75 1.64 3.83
C ARG A 97 23.33 0.89 5.11
N ASN A 98 22.51 -0.15 4.98
CA ASN A 98 22.01 -0.97 6.06
C ASN A 98 22.13 -2.44 5.70
N ASP A 99 23.23 -3.06 6.13
CA ASP A 99 23.55 -4.46 5.82
C ASP A 99 22.46 -5.45 6.25
N HIS A 100 21.79 -5.19 7.38
CA HIS A 100 20.69 -6.03 7.85
C HIS A 100 19.47 -5.96 6.93
N LEU A 101 19.14 -4.76 6.45
CA LEU A 101 18.05 -4.55 5.50
C LEU A 101 18.39 -5.15 4.14
N ALA A 102 19.57 -4.88 3.61
CA ALA A 102 20.03 -5.45 2.34
C ALA A 102 20.05 -6.99 2.39
N SER A 103 20.48 -7.58 3.51
CA SER A 103 20.44 -9.03 3.71
C SER A 103 19.03 -9.58 3.77
N SER A 104 18.08 -8.85 4.37
CA SER A 104 16.67 -9.24 4.41
C SER A 104 16.02 -9.22 3.02
N LEU A 105 16.40 -8.27 2.17
CA LEU A 105 15.91 -8.15 0.79
C LEU A 105 16.50 -9.21 -0.17
N ARG A 106 17.68 -9.77 0.16
CA ARG A 106 18.33 -10.85 -0.62
C ARG A 106 17.68 -12.21 -0.45
N VAL A 107 16.78 -12.38 0.52
CA VAL A 107 16.11 -13.67 0.74
C VAL A 107 15.13 -13.92 -0.43
N PRO A 108 15.32 -14.99 -1.23
CA PRO A 108 14.56 -15.21 -2.46
C PRO A 108 13.07 -15.41 -2.22
N GLU A 109 12.30 -15.14 -3.28
CA GLU A 109 10.84 -14.97 -3.47
C GLU A 109 9.85 -15.91 -2.73
N GLY A 110 10.31 -16.92 -1.98
CA GLY A 110 9.46 -17.83 -1.19
C GLY A 110 8.95 -17.27 0.15
N LYS A 111 9.32 -16.04 0.53
CA LYS A 111 8.77 -15.34 1.72
C LYS A 111 7.84 -14.17 1.40
N ILE A 112 7.78 -13.74 0.14
CA ILE A 112 6.96 -12.59 -0.27
C ILE A 112 5.47 -12.99 -0.26
N GLU A 113 5.12 -14.22 -0.67
CA GLU A 113 3.76 -14.77 -0.51
C GLU A 113 3.36 -14.99 0.95
N LEU A 114 4.33 -15.24 1.84
CA LEU A 114 4.06 -15.42 3.28
C LEU A 114 3.87 -14.09 4.00
N LEU A 115 4.31 -12.96 3.46
CA LEU A 115 4.02 -11.65 4.06
C LEU A 115 2.58 -11.22 3.78
N GLU A 116 2.00 -11.51 2.61
CA GLU A 116 0.56 -11.24 2.40
C GLU A 116 -0.35 -12.08 3.33
N ILE A 117 0.06 -13.30 3.69
CA ILE A 117 -0.75 -14.19 4.55
C ILE A 117 -0.53 -13.90 6.04
N TYR A 118 0.62 -13.38 6.45
CA TYR A 118 0.91 -13.03 7.86
C TYR A 118 0.68 -11.55 8.20
N PHE A 119 0.51 -10.67 7.20
CA PHE A 119 0.20 -9.25 7.38
C PHE A 119 -1.31 -8.92 7.26
N ILE A 120 -2.13 -9.82 6.70
CA ILE A 120 -3.56 -9.84 7.02
C ILE A 120 -3.67 -10.26 8.49
N PRO A 121 -4.34 -9.49 9.35
CA PRO A 121 -4.35 -9.75 10.78
C PRO A 121 -4.84 -11.17 11.06
N ARG A 122 -3.98 -11.97 11.71
CA ARG A 122 -4.28 -13.31 12.25
C ARG A 122 -5.45 -13.32 13.25
N THR A 123 -6.04 -12.17 13.56
CA THR A 123 -7.23 -12.00 14.39
C THR A 123 -8.53 -12.33 13.65
N LEU A 124 -8.56 -12.38 12.31
CA LEU A 124 -9.75 -12.78 11.55
C LEU A 124 -9.91 -14.32 11.40
N ARG A 125 -9.11 -15.13 12.09
CA ARG A 125 -9.29 -16.61 12.18
C ARG A 125 -9.58 -17.10 13.61
N LEU A 126 -9.64 -16.22 14.61
CA LEU A 126 -9.86 -16.63 16.01
C LEU A 126 -11.18 -16.16 16.63
N GLU A 127 -12.11 -15.61 15.84
CA GLU A 127 -13.48 -15.33 16.31
C GLU A 127 -14.54 -16.26 15.68
N GLU A 128 -14.10 -17.25 14.91
CA GLU A 128 -14.97 -18.27 14.30
C GLU A 128 -14.61 -19.69 14.73
N ARG A 129 -13.87 -19.86 15.82
CA ARG A 129 -13.49 -21.20 16.34
C ARG A 129 -13.96 -21.48 17.76
N ASP A 130 -14.30 -20.43 18.51
CA ASP A 130 -14.76 -20.56 19.89
C ASP A 130 -16.29 -20.64 20.00
N THR A 131 -17.03 -20.30 18.93
CA THR A 131 -18.49 -20.47 18.85
C THR A 131 -18.92 -21.89 18.45
N TRP A 132 -18.09 -22.64 17.71
CA TRP A 132 -18.41 -24.02 17.28
C TRP A 132 -18.30 -25.06 18.39
N LYS A 133 -17.52 -24.81 19.43
CA LYS A 133 -17.38 -25.74 20.58
C LYS A 133 -18.49 -25.58 21.61
N GLN A 134 -19.26 -24.49 21.59
CA GLN A 134 -20.36 -24.25 22.52
C GLN A 134 -21.77 -24.34 21.87
N GLY A 135 -21.89 -24.17 20.55
CA GLY A 135 -23.17 -24.20 19.83
C GLY A 135 -23.72 -25.58 19.43
N GLU A 136 -22.88 -26.62 19.33
CA GLU A 136 -23.32 -27.95 18.86
C GLU A 136 -24.07 -28.80 19.91
N LYS A 137 -24.11 -28.36 21.19
CA LYS A 137 -24.85 -29.09 22.24
C LYS A 137 -26.22 -28.52 22.58
N SER A 138 -26.62 -27.40 21.98
CA SER A 138 -27.86 -26.72 22.39
C SER A 138 -28.61 -26.06 21.24
N MET A 139 -28.94 -26.82 20.20
CA MET A 139 -30.03 -26.44 19.28
C MET A 139 -30.64 -27.67 18.58
N LYS A 140 -31.00 -28.65 19.41
CA LYS A 140 -32.24 -29.40 19.20
C LYS A 140 -33.38 -28.39 19.39
N TRP A 141 -34.43 -28.47 18.58
CA TRP A 141 -35.61 -27.57 18.52
C TRP A 141 -35.45 -26.34 17.59
N MET A 142 -35.71 -26.52 16.29
CA MET A 142 -36.91 -25.94 15.65
C MET A 142 -36.96 -26.31 14.16
N ASP A 143 -38.15 -26.77 13.79
CA ASP A 143 -38.62 -27.30 12.51
C ASP A 143 -38.47 -26.26 11.38
N ARG A 144 -37.76 -26.61 10.30
CA ARG A 144 -37.60 -25.79 9.08
C ARG A 144 -38.36 -26.38 7.89
N ARG A 145 -39.60 -26.82 8.12
CA ARG A 145 -40.63 -26.86 7.08
C ARG A 145 -41.27 -25.47 6.98
N ASN A 146 -41.11 -24.85 5.81
CA ASN A 146 -41.66 -23.56 5.35
C ASN A 146 -40.65 -22.42 5.27
N PHE A 147 -39.92 -22.36 4.14
CA PHE A 147 -39.86 -21.12 3.36
C PHE A 147 -39.37 -21.43 1.93
N TRP A 148 -40.30 -21.88 1.08
CA TRP A 148 -40.22 -21.73 -0.37
C TRP A 148 -41.42 -20.86 -0.76
N ILE A 149 -41.14 -19.60 -1.09
CA ILE A 149 -41.87 -18.78 -2.07
C ILE A 149 -40.78 -18.07 -2.87
#